data_AF-A0A1Y0DBF0-F1
#
_entry.id   AF-A0A1Y0DBF0-F1
#
_cell.length_a   1.000
_cell.length_b   1.000
_cell.length_c   1.000
_cell.angle_alpha   90.00
_cell.angle_beta   90.00
_cell.angle_gamma   90.00
#
_symmetry.space_group_name_H-M   'P 1'
#
loop_
_entity.id
_entity.type
_entity.pdbx_description
1 polymer ?
#
loop_
_entity_poly.entity_id
_entity_poly.type
_entity_poly.pdbx_seq_one_letter_code
_entity_poly.pdbx_strand_id
1 'polypeptide(L)'
;TGLITVQGPIDREDVSTLKFSVMAKDKGANPKSARTQVVVTIKDMNDNAPSIEIRGIGLVTHQDGMANISEDVPVETAVALVQVSDRDEGENAVVTCVVAGDVPFQLRQASETGSDSKKKYFLQTTTPLDYESVKDYTIEIVAVDSGNPPLSSTNSLKVQVVDVNDNAPVFSQSFTEVAFPENNEPNDLVMEVSASDADSGSNAKLVYSLVTDPSSKDSFTIDPDSGEIRVKAVLDREQRERYEFLVVAADKGSPSLKGTASVAINVMDRNDNDPKFMLSG
;
A
#
# COMPACT_ATOMS: atom_id res chain seq x y z
N THR A 1 -59.91 -31.47 21.23
CA THR A 1 -58.63 -32.19 21.19
C THR A 1 -57.59 -31.57 22.11
N GLY A 2 -57.61 -30.25 22.37
CA GLY A 2 -56.59 -29.62 23.23
C GLY A 2 -55.20 -29.59 22.60
N LEU A 3 -55.12 -29.86 21.29
CA LEU A 3 -53.89 -29.85 20.51
C LEU A 3 -53.42 -28.41 20.33
N ILE A 4 -52.13 -28.18 20.57
CA ILE A 4 -51.46 -26.90 20.32
C ILE A 4 -50.70 -27.04 19.00
N THR A 5 -50.88 -26.08 18.10
CA THR A 5 -50.23 -26.05 16.78
C THR A 5 -49.64 -24.68 16.53
N VAL A 6 -48.51 -24.64 15.82
CA VAL A 6 -47.89 -23.39 15.35
C VAL A 6 -48.68 -22.84 14.16
N GLN A 7 -48.95 -21.53 14.14
CA GLN A 7 -49.72 -20.86 13.08
C GLN A 7 -48.91 -19.87 12.22
N GLY A 8 -47.63 -19.67 12.52
CA GLY A 8 -46.74 -18.77 11.79
C GLY A 8 -45.28 -19.15 11.99
N PRO A 9 -44.35 -18.50 11.26
CA PRO A 9 -42.93 -18.70 11.49
C PRO A 9 -42.56 -18.34 12.92
N ILE A 10 -41.60 -19.07 13.46
CA ILE A 10 -41.00 -18.80 14.77
C ILE A 10 -39.52 -18.67 14.49
N ASP A 11 -38.98 -17.53 14.86
CA ASP A 11 -37.58 -17.18 14.76
C ASP A 11 -37.01 -17.15 16.19
N ARG A 12 -35.96 -17.92 16.45
CA ARG A 12 -35.38 -18.03 17.80
C ARG A 12 -34.65 -16.74 18.16
N GLU A 13 -34.02 -16.11 17.18
CA GLU A 13 -33.22 -14.91 17.29
C GLU A 13 -34.10 -13.72 17.70
N ASP A 14 -35.39 -13.77 17.33
CA ASP A 14 -36.44 -12.86 17.82
C ASP A 14 -37.00 -13.26 19.20
N VAL A 15 -37.27 -14.56 19.41
CA VAL A 15 -37.85 -15.06 20.66
C VAL A 15 -37.39 -16.49 20.98
N SER A 16 -36.68 -16.69 22.09
CA SER A 16 -36.15 -18.02 22.47
C SER A 16 -37.10 -18.86 23.34
N THR A 17 -38.12 -18.24 23.96
CA THR A 17 -39.08 -18.96 24.82
C THR A 17 -40.46 -18.30 24.80
N LEU A 18 -41.49 -19.09 24.50
CA LEU A 18 -42.89 -18.67 24.57
C LEU A 18 -43.52 -19.18 25.86
N LYS A 19 -44.15 -18.28 26.64
CA LYS A 19 -44.86 -18.62 27.88
C LYS A 19 -46.31 -18.18 27.80
N PHE A 20 -47.24 -19.11 27.91
CA PHE A 20 -48.67 -18.81 27.88
C PHE A 20 -49.48 -19.72 28.81
N SER A 21 -50.66 -19.27 29.24
CA SER A 21 -51.56 -20.05 30.10
C SER A 21 -52.67 -20.69 29.29
N VAL A 22 -52.92 -21.98 29.52
CA VAL A 22 -54.06 -22.70 28.95
C VAL A 22 -55.09 -22.99 30.03
N MET A 23 -56.37 -22.99 29.65
CA MET A 23 -57.49 -23.24 30.55
C MET A 23 -58.37 -24.35 29.99
N ALA A 24 -58.66 -25.36 30.80
CA ALA A 24 -59.69 -26.34 30.52
C ALA A 24 -60.94 -26.00 31.34
N LYS A 25 -62.12 -26.13 30.74
CA LYS A 25 -63.41 -25.89 31.41
C LYS A 25 -64.35 -27.05 31.11
N ASP A 26 -65.00 -27.58 32.13
CA ASP A 26 -66.00 -28.63 31.95
C ASP A 26 -67.31 -28.08 31.36
N LYS A 27 -68.25 -28.97 30.99
CA LYS A 27 -69.55 -28.63 30.38
C LYS A 27 -70.74 -28.75 31.35
N GLY A 28 -70.49 -28.78 32.66
CA GLY A 28 -71.56 -28.91 33.66
C GLY A 28 -72.46 -27.67 33.76
N ALA A 29 -73.58 -27.79 34.49
CA ALA A 29 -74.51 -26.68 34.74
C ALA A 29 -73.86 -25.51 35.54
N ASN A 30 -72.86 -25.82 36.37
CA ASN A 30 -71.98 -24.87 37.04
C ASN A 30 -70.52 -25.18 36.68
N PRO A 31 -70.04 -24.74 35.51
CA PRO A 31 -68.82 -25.32 34.95
C PRO A 31 -67.54 -24.86 35.66
N LYS A 32 -66.70 -25.81 36.05
CA LYS A 32 -65.41 -25.55 36.70
C LYS A 32 -64.29 -25.45 35.67
N SER A 33 -63.24 -24.70 36.01
CA SER A 33 -62.07 -24.53 35.16
C SER A 33 -60.77 -24.77 35.92
N ALA A 34 -59.80 -25.36 35.22
CA ALA A 34 -58.41 -25.48 35.68
C ALA A 34 -57.49 -24.74 34.70
N ARG A 35 -56.41 -24.15 35.20
CA ARG A 35 -55.40 -23.45 34.41
C ARG A 35 -54.02 -24.06 34.65
N THR A 36 -53.19 -24.05 33.62
CA THR A 36 -51.76 -24.36 33.73
C THR A 36 -50.95 -23.49 32.79
N GLN A 37 -49.64 -23.41 33.01
CA GLN A 37 -48.71 -22.68 32.15
C GLN A 37 -48.00 -23.65 31.21
N VAL A 38 -47.91 -23.27 29.94
CA VAL A 38 -47.11 -23.93 28.92
C VAL A 38 -45.89 -23.05 28.67
N VAL A 39 -44.72 -23.68 28.69
CA VAL A 39 -43.44 -23.06 28.33
C VAL A 39 -42.90 -23.82 27.13
N VAL A 40 -42.72 -23.12 26.02
CA VAL A 40 -42.13 -23.68 24.79
C VAL A 40 -40.76 -23.04 24.62
N THR A 41 -39.71 -23.84 24.73
CA THR A 41 -38.34 -23.42 24.37
C THR A 41 -38.12 -23.72 22.90
N ILE A 42 -37.68 -22.71 22.16
CA ILE A 42 -37.43 -22.81 20.72
C ILE A 42 -35.98 -23.29 20.53
N LYS A 43 -35.80 -24.30 19.67
CA LYS A 43 -34.47 -24.81 19.35
C LYS A 43 -33.82 -23.92 18.30
N ASP A 44 -32.53 -23.68 18.48
CA ASP A 44 -31.68 -22.96 17.54
C ASP A 44 -31.50 -23.75 16.24
N MET A 45 -31.37 -23.03 15.13
CA MET A 45 -31.03 -23.55 13.81
C MET A 45 -29.90 -22.68 13.25
N ASN A 46 -28.99 -23.28 12.46
CA ASN A 46 -27.92 -22.53 11.80
C ASN A 46 -28.49 -21.79 10.58
N ASP A 47 -29.20 -20.69 10.80
CA ASP A 47 -29.90 -19.92 9.77
C ASP A 47 -29.42 -18.47 9.63
N ASN A 48 -28.45 -18.04 10.45
CA ASN A 48 -27.71 -16.80 10.25
C ASN A 48 -26.26 -17.13 9.88
N ALA A 49 -25.78 -16.52 8.80
CA ALA A 49 -24.35 -16.55 8.50
C ALA A 49 -23.61 -15.47 9.32
N PRO A 50 -22.31 -15.65 9.57
CA PRO A 50 -21.50 -14.64 10.24
C PRO A 50 -21.58 -13.28 9.51
N SER A 51 -21.57 -12.17 10.25
CA SER A 51 -21.49 -10.82 9.69
C SER A 51 -20.10 -10.22 9.95
N ILE A 52 -19.48 -9.64 8.92
CA ILE A 52 -18.15 -8.99 9.00
C ILE A 52 -18.29 -7.47 8.84
N GLU A 53 -17.86 -6.73 9.84
CA GLU A 53 -17.78 -5.26 9.81
C GLU A 53 -16.31 -4.80 9.87
N ILE A 54 -15.91 -3.95 8.93
CA ILE A 54 -14.56 -3.39 8.84
C ILE A 54 -14.63 -1.90 9.13
N ARG A 55 -13.84 -1.41 10.08
CA ARG A 55 -13.80 0.01 10.46
C ARG A 55 -12.37 0.52 10.44
N GLY A 56 -12.17 1.71 9.89
CA GLY A 56 -10.89 2.41 9.99
C GLY A 56 -10.54 2.76 11.43
N ILE A 57 -9.25 2.67 11.76
CA ILE A 57 -8.69 2.96 13.08
C ILE A 57 -7.30 3.60 12.95
N GLY A 58 -6.88 4.29 14.01
CA GLY A 58 -5.50 4.72 14.16
C GLY A 58 -5.05 5.78 13.14
N LEU A 59 -3.83 5.61 12.63
CA LEU A 59 -3.14 6.55 11.75
C LEU A 59 -3.43 6.32 10.26
N VAL A 60 -4.01 5.18 9.91
CA VAL A 60 -4.36 4.84 8.52
C VAL A 60 -5.63 5.61 8.15
N THR A 61 -5.58 6.36 7.05
CA THR A 61 -6.73 7.13 6.60
C THR A 61 -7.68 6.23 5.81
N HIS A 62 -8.98 6.36 6.07
CA HIS A 62 -10.03 5.63 5.35
C HIS A 62 -10.91 6.62 4.61
N GLN A 63 -11.00 6.49 3.29
CA GLN A 63 -11.83 7.34 2.42
C GLN A 63 -12.60 6.43 1.45
N ASP A 64 -13.92 6.61 1.37
CA ASP A 64 -14.81 5.87 0.45
C ASP A 64 -14.64 4.34 0.48
N GLY A 65 -14.32 3.77 1.65
CA GLY A 65 -14.13 2.32 1.84
C GLY A 65 -12.74 1.80 1.43
N MET A 66 -11.80 2.70 1.15
CA MET A 66 -10.39 2.41 0.87
C MET A 66 -9.50 2.90 2.02
N ALA A 67 -8.53 2.09 2.41
CA ALA A 67 -7.53 2.44 3.41
C ALA A 67 -6.23 2.87 2.71
N ASN A 68 -5.71 4.05 3.05
CA ASN A 68 -4.44 4.54 2.52
C ASN A 68 -3.35 4.40 3.59
N ILE A 69 -2.34 3.59 3.30
CA ILE A 69 -1.26 3.23 4.22
C ILE A 69 0.09 3.58 3.60
N SER A 70 0.93 4.29 4.35
CA SER A 70 2.29 4.60 3.91
C SER A 70 3.14 3.33 3.82
N GLU A 71 4.04 3.21 2.85
CA GLU A 71 4.90 2.03 2.73
C GLU A 71 5.93 1.89 3.85
N ASP A 72 6.35 3.03 4.42
CA ASP A 72 7.33 3.13 5.50
C ASP A 72 6.76 2.75 6.89
N VAL A 73 5.49 2.33 6.95
CA VAL A 73 4.90 1.89 8.21
C VAL A 73 5.62 0.63 8.74
N PRO A 74 5.86 0.54 10.05
CA PRO A 74 6.39 -0.67 10.65
C PRO A 74 5.49 -1.89 10.40
N VAL A 75 6.08 -3.08 10.41
CA VAL A 75 5.33 -4.34 10.51
C VAL A 75 4.46 -4.32 11.77
N GLU A 76 3.32 -5.02 11.72
CA GLU A 76 2.29 -5.06 12.76
C GLU A 76 1.48 -3.75 12.90
N THR A 77 1.61 -2.82 11.96
CA THR A 77 0.79 -1.60 11.92
C THR A 77 -0.67 -1.97 11.68
N ALA A 78 -1.55 -1.50 12.56
CA ALA A 78 -2.99 -1.76 12.46
C ALA A 78 -3.66 -0.87 11.40
N VAL A 79 -4.26 -1.52 10.41
CA VAL A 79 -4.91 -0.90 9.24
C VAL A 79 -6.40 -0.67 9.48
N ALA A 80 -7.06 -1.65 10.10
CA ALA A 80 -8.49 -1.64 10.35
C ALA A 80 -8.85 -2.48 11.58
N LEU A 81 -10.00 -2.18 12.19
CA LEU A 81 -10.67 -3.05 13.16
C LEU A 81 -11.72 -3.88 12.43
N VAL A 82 -11.60 -5.19 12.53
CA VAL A 82 -12.52 -6.18 11.96
C VAL A 82 -13.35 -6.76 13.09
N GLN A 83 -14.67 -6.65 12.99
CA GLN A 83 -15.61 -7.24 13.94
C GLN A 83 -16.40 -8.32 13.22
N VAL A 84 -16.45 -9.51 13.83
CA VAL A 84 -17.21 -10.65 13.31
C VAL A 84 -18.23 -11.03 14.36
N SER A 85 -19.47 -11.25 13.94
CA SER A 85 -20.51 -11.75 14.83
C SER A 85 -21.48 -12.69 14.16
N ASP A 86 -22.01 -13.63 14.92
CA ASP A 86 -23.12 -14.48 14.51
C ASP A 86 -24.30 -14.31 15.47
N ARG A 87 -25.53 -14.47 14.97
CA ARG A 87 -26.77 -14.27 15.72
C ARG A 87 -27.33 -15.56 16.33
N ASP A 88 -26.84 -16.72 15.89
CA ASP A 88 -27.30 -18.03 16.35
C ASP A 88 -26.81 -18.34 17.77
N GLU A 89 -27.05 -19.56 18.30
CA GLU A 89 -26.55 -20.00 19.62
C GLU A 89 -25.56 -21.16 19.55
N GLY A 90 -24.75 -21.28 20.60
CA GLY A 90 -23.85 -22.42 20.76
C GLY A 90 -22.89 -22.52 19.58
N GLU A 91 -22.71 -23.73 19.05
CA GLU A 91 -21.80 -23.99 17.92
C GLU A 91 -22.17 -23.22 16.65
N ASN A 92 -23.46 -23.01 16.39
CA ASN A 92 -23.94 -22.23 15.23
C ASN A 92 -23.46 -20.77 15.32
N ALA A 93 -23.23 -20.27 16.53
CA ALA A 93 -22.74 -18.92 16.74
C ALA A 93 -21.22 -18.79 16.74
N VAL A 94 -20.46 -19.89 16.87
CA VAL A 94 -19.01 -19.84 17.08
C VAL A 94 -18.32 -19.50 15.76
N VAL A 95 -17.75 -18.29 15.68
CA VAL A 95 -17.12 -17.81 14.45
C VAL A 95 -15.61 -17.97 14.44
N THR A 96 -15.07 -18.33 13.29
CA THR A 96 -13.64 -18.24 12.94
C THR A 96 -13.47 -17.27 11.78
N CYS A 97 -12.34 -16.58 11.72
CA CYS A 97 -12.10 -15.53 10.72
C CYS A 97 -10.65 -15.57 10.24
N VAL A 98 -10.45 -15.45 8.93
CA VAL A 98 -9.13 -15.49 8.28
C VAL A 98 -9.03 -14.40 7.21
N VAL A 99 -7.80 -13.98 6.92
CA VAL A 99 -7.48 -13.30 5.66
C VAL A 99 -7.27 -14.37 4.59
N ALA A 100 -7.95 -14.24 3.47
CA ALA A 100 -7.78 -15.14 2.33
C ALA A 100 -6.63 -14.67 1.42
N GLY A 101 -5.95 -15.63 0.82
CA GLY A 101 -4.84 -15.39 -0.12
C GLY A 101 -3.48 -15.16 0.55
N ASP A 102 -2.48 -14.99 -0.30
CA ASP A 102 -1.10 -14.68 0.09
C ASP A 102 -0.88 -13.17 -0.01
N VAL A 103 -1.25 -12.46 1.06
CA VAL A 103 -1.13 -11.01 1.17
C VAL A 103 -0.36 -10.65 2.44
N PRO A 104 0.34 -9.51 2.49
CA PRO A 104 1.17 -9.13 3.65
C PRO A 104 0.34 -8.59 4.82
N PHE A 105 -0.81 -9.21 5.09
CA PHE A 105 -1.76 -8.80 6.12
C PHE A 105 -2.30 -10.01 6.89
N GLN A 106 -2.53 -9.82 8.18
CA GLN A 106 -3.10 -10.85 9.04
C GLN A 106 -4.11 -10.26 10.03
N LEU A 107 -4.97 -11.12 10.57
CA LEU A 107 -5.84 -10.78 11.69
C LEU A 107 -5.15 -11.11 13.02
N ARG A 108 -5.00 -10.11 13.86
CA ARG A 108 -4.55 -10.25 15.25
C ARG A 108 -5.72 -9.99 16.19
N GLN A 109 -6.04 -10.91 17.08
CA GLN A 109 -7.16 -10.74 18.00
C GLN A 109 -6.96 -9.49 18.88
N ALA A 110 -7.95 -8.59 18.91
CA ALA A 110 -7.87 -7.31 19.61
C ALA A 110 -8.13 -7.42 21.12
N SER A 111 -8.89 -8.43 21.56
CA SER A 111 -9.13 -8.76 22.98
C SER A 111 -9.68 -10.18 23.14
N GLU A 112 -9.38 -10.83 24.26
CA GLU A 112 -9.99 -12.10 24.69
C GLU A 112 -11.41 -11.94 25.29
N THR A 113 -11.91 -10.71 25.44
CA THR A 113 -13.18 -10.43 26.15
C THR A 113 -14.45 -10.56 25.31
N GLY A 114 -14.34 -11.00 24.05
CA GLY A 114 -15.50 -11.27 23.19
C GLY A 114 -16.11 -12.64 23.50
N SER A 115 -17.44 -12.78 23.38
CA SER A 115 -18.05 -14.12 23.33
C SER A 115 -17.60 -14.85 22.07
N ASP A 116 -17.70 -16.18 22.03
CA ASP A 116 -17.37 -16.94 20.82
C ASP A 116 -18.20 -16.52 19.59
N SER A 117 -19.37 -15.92 19.84
CA SER A 117 -20.25 -15.32 18.85
C SER A 117 -19.92 -13.89 18.43
N LYS A 118 -18.96 -13.22 19.07
CA LYS A 118 -18.54 -11.85 18.75
C LYS A 118 -17.04 -11.65 18.97
N LYS A 119 -16.28 -11.69 17.89
CA LYS A 119 -14.81 -11.54 17.91
C LYS A 119 -14.38 -10.23 17.27
N LYS A 120 -13.28 -9.67 17.78
CA LYS A 120 -12.66 -8.44 17.25
C LYS A 120 -11.20 -8.70 16.93
N TYR A 121 -10.78 -8.24 15.76
CA TYR A 121 -9.43 -8.38 15.25
C TYR A 121 -8.90 -7.04 14.76
N PHE A 122 -7.61 -6.80 14.95
CA PHE A 122 -6.85 -5.83 14.19
C PHE A 122 -6.36 -6.50 12.91
N LEU A 123 -6.67 -5.91 11.77
CA LEU A 123 -5.99 -6.23 10.52
C LEU A 123 -4.65 -5.50 10.52
N GLN A 124 -3.54 -6.24 10.47
CA GLN A 124 -2.19 -5.68 10.61
C GLN A 124 -1.26 -6.15 9.49
N THR A 125 -0.26 -5.33 9.15
CA THR A 125 0.82 -5.72 8.22
C THR A 125 1.68 -6.85 8.81
N THR A 126 2.15 -7.78 7.96
CA THR A 126 3.03 -8.90 8.36
C THR A 126 4.45 -8.77 7.82
N THR A 127 4.64 -8.03 6.73
CA THR A 127 5.92 -7.71 6.14
C THR A 127 5.97 -6.22 5.83
N PRO A 128 7.16 -5.65 5.61
CA PRO A 128 7.28 -4.31 5.04
C PRO A 128 6.46 -4.21 3.75
N LEU A 129 5.83 -3.06 3.56
CA LEU A 129 5.18 -2.70 2.31
C LEU A 129 6.20 -2.01 1.41
N ASP A 130 5.95 -2.06 0.11
CA ASP A 130 6.82 -1.51 -0.93
C ASP A 130 5.90 -1.09 -2.08
N TYR A 131 5.80 0.22 -2.29
CA TYR A 131 4.94 0.85 -3.29
C TYR A 131 5.45 0.59 -4.71
N GLU A 132 6.76 0.53 -4.92
CA GLU A 132 7.39 0.16 -6.19
C GLU A 132 7.03 -1.27 -6.59
N SER A 133 6.90 -2.16 -5.61
CA SER A 133 6.48 -3.55 -5.82
C SER A 133 4.97 -3.71 -6.04
N VAL A 134 4.13 -3.30 -5.07
CA VAL A 134 2.67 -3.50 -5.12
C VAL A 134 1.93 -2.32 -4.50
N LYS A 135 1.15 -1.62 -5.34
CA LYS A 135 0.47 -0.37 -4.98
C LYS A 135 -0.91 -0.56 -4.37
N ASP A 136 -1.62 -1.62 -4.76
CA ASP A 136 -3.01 -1.83 -4.38
C ASP A 136 -3.22 -3.29 -3.93
N TYR A 137 -3.84 -3.45 -2.77
CA TYR A 137 -4.28 -4.74 -2.25
C TYR A 137 -5.81 -4.76 -2.14
N THR A 138 -6.42 -5.90 -2.46
CA THR A 138 -7.80 -6.20 -2.07
C THR A 138 -7.74 -7.33 -1.05
N ILE A 139 -7.90 -6.97 0.22
CA ILE A 139 -7.81 -7.91 1.33
C ILE A 139 -9.18 -8.52 1.54
N GLU A 140 -9.30 -9.81 1.28
CA GLU A 140 -10.53 -10.57 1.47
C GLU A 140 -10.53 -11.21 2.85
N ILE A 141 -11.57 -10.93 3.63
CA ILE A 141 -11.77 -11.47 4.97
C ILE A 141 -12.93 -12.44 4.91
N VAL A 142 -12.69 -13.67 5.35
CA VAL A 142 -13.67 -14.75 5.34
C VAL A 142 -13.97 -15.17 6.77
N ALA A 143 -15.26 -15.15 7.12
CA ALA A 143 -15.76 -15.65 8.40
C ALA A 143 -16.61 -16.90 8.18
N VAL A 144 -16.44 -17.90 9.04
CA VAL A 144 -17.14 -19.19 8.99
C VAL A 144 -17.63 -19.53 10.38
N ASP A 145 -18.89 -19.91 10.51
CA ASP A 145 -19.47 -20.44 11.75
C ASP A 145 -19.03 -21.90 12.01
N SER A 146 -19.43 -22.47 13.16
CA SER A 146 -19.16 -23.87 13.50
C SER A 146 -20.41 -24.76 13.39
N GLY A 147 -21.43 -24.28 12.67
CA GLY A 147 -22.67 -25.02 12.44
C GLY A 147 -22.51 -26.19 11.47
N ASN A 148 -23.58 -26.97 11.28
CA ASN A 148 -23.59 -28.11 10.36
C ASN A 148 -24.88 -28.16 9.52
N PRO A 149 -24.83 -27.82 8.22
CA PRO A 149 -23.63 -27.37 7.48
C PRO A 149 -23.16 -25.98 7.96
N PRO A 150 -21.86 -25.67 7.82
CA PRO A 150 -21.35 -24.36 8.20
C PRO A 150 -21.80 -23.28 7.19
N LEU A 151 -22.12 -22.09 7.68
CA LEU A 151 -22.33 -20.91 6.85
C LEU A 151 -21.10 -20.00 6.91
N SER A 152 -20.94 -19.19 5.87
CA SER A 152 -19.80 -18.29 5.74
C SER A 152 -20.20 -16.98 5.11
N SER A 153 -19.41 -15.95 5.38
CA SER A 153 -19.50 -14.67 4.72
C SER A 153 -18.12 -14.13 4.39
N THR A 154 -18.11 -13.21 3.43
CA THR A 154 -16.90 -12.58 2.94
C THR A 154 -17.12 -11.08 2.87
N ASN A 155 -16.13 -10.31 3.31
CA ASN A 155 -16.06 -8.87 3.10
C ASN A 155 -14.63 -8.48 2.72
N SER A 156 -14.45 -7.40 1.97
CA SER A 156 -13.14 -6.99 1.48
C SER A 156 -12.81 -5.54 1.82
N LEU A 157 -11.53 -5.29 2.04
CA LEU A 157 -10.96 -3.96 2.23
C LEU A 157 -9.97 -3.69 1.10
N LYS A 158 -10.17 -2.59 0.38
CA LYS A 158 -9.16 -2.08 -0.56
C LYS A 158 -8.12 -1.28 0.23
N VAL A 159 -6.85 -1.58 0.02
CA VAL A 159 -5.73 -0.88 0.62
C VAL A 159 -4.85 -0.32 -0.48
N GLN A 160 -4.64 0.98 -0.46
CA GLN A 160 -3.71 1.67 -1.33
C GLN A 160 -2.44 2.01 -0.54
N VAL A 161 -1.31 1.59 -1.06
CA VAL A 161 0.00 1.97 -0.53
C VAL A 161 0.31 3.39 -0.98
N VAL A 162 0.73 4.23 -0.05
CA VAL A 162 1.14 5.61 -0.29
C VAL A 162 2.66 5.62 -0.35
N ASP A 163 3.14 6.11 -1.48
CA ASP A 163 4.55 6.32 -1.83
C ASP A 163 5.27 7.23 -0.82
N VAL A 164 6.46 6.79 -0.42
CA VAL A 164 7.46 7.55 0.33
C VAL A 164 8.72 7.65 -0.52
N ASN A 165 9.39 8.80 -0.45
CA ASN A 165 10.61 9.04 -1.22
C ASN A 165 11.82 8.27 -0.66
N ASP A 166 11.89 6.96 -0.91
CA ASP A 166 12.93 6.07 -0.41
C ASP A 166 13.87 5.51 -1.50
N ASN A 167 13.57 5.76 -2.77
CA ASN A 167 14.48 5.51 -3.88
C ASN A 167 15.23 6.78 -4.28
N ALA A 168 16.54 6.64 -4.48
CA ALA A 168 17.36 7.73 -5.01
C ALA A 168 17.44 7.64 -6.54
N PRO A 169 17.60 8.77 -7.25
CA PRO A 169 17.80 8.74 -8.69
C PRO A 169 18.99 7.85 -9.09
N VAL A 170 18.82 6.99 -10.08
CA VAL A 170 19.87 6.09 -10.59
C VAL A 170 20.19 6.45 -12.04
N PHE A 171 21.46 6.77 -12.32
CA PHE A 171 21.92 6.97 -13.68
C PHE A 171 22.02 5.65 -14.46
N SER A 172 21.67 5.70 -15.74
CA SER A 172 21.82 4.57 -16.67
C SER A 172 23.26 4.06 -16.79
N GLN A 173 24.24 4.94 -16.57
CA GLN A 173 25.67 4.64 -16.52
C GLN A 173 26.30 5.36 -15.33
N SER A 174 27.10 4.66 -14.53
CA SER A 174 27.85 5.25 -13.42
C SER A 174 29.07 6.05 -13.87
N PHE A 175 29.59 5.74 -15.06
CA PHE A 175 30.67 6.44 -15.72
C PHE A 175 30.41 6.50 -17.23
N THR A 176 30.56 7.68 -17.81
CA THR A 176 30.50 7.87 -19.26
C THR A 176 31.71 8.68 -19.72
N GLU A 177 32.33 8.25 -20.80
CA GLU A 177 33.45 8.95 -21.43
C GLU A 177 33.09 9.29 -22.87
N VAL A 178 33.34 10.53 -23.28
CA VAL A 178 33.04 11.02 -24.63
C VAL A 178 34.24 11.75 -25.22
N ALA A 179 34.48 11.53 -26.50
CA ALA A 179 35.45 12.29 -27.26
C ALA A 179 34.75 13.48 -27.92
N PHE A 180 35.25 14.69 -27.69
CA PHE A 180 34.65 15.93 -28.19
C PHE A 180 35.71 16.78 -28.91
N PRO A 181 35.43 17.30 -30.11
CA PRO A 181 36.44 18.05 -30.88
C PRO A 181 36.79 19.38 -30.21
N GLU A 182 38.06 19.77 -30.27
CA GLU A 182 38.42 21.18 -30.06
C GLU A 182 37.93 22.08 -31.19
N ASN A 183 37.99 23.40 -30.99
CA ASN A 183 37.43 24.40 -31.90
C ASN A 183 35.92 24.23 -32.15
N ASN A 184 35.19 23.75 -31.13
CA ASN A 184 33.74 23.66 -31.12
C ASN A 184 33.07 25.04 -31.11
N GLU A 185 31.78 25.10 -31.43
CA GLU A 185 30.98 26.30 -31.19
C GLU A 185 30.44 26.30 -29.75
N PRO A 186 30.37 27.46 -29.08
CA PRO A 186 29.64 27.57 -27.82
C PRO A 186 28.19 27.08 -28.01
N ASN A 187 27.67 26.38 -27.00
CA ASN A 187 26.35 25.74 -26.95
C ASN A 187 26.21 24.43 -27.76
N ASP A 188 27.28 23.93 -28.37
CA ASP A 188 27.29 22.58 -28.97
C ASP A 188 26.93 21.51 -27.93
N LEU A 189 26.13 20.53 -28.37
CA LEU A 189 25.76 19.37 -27.57
C LEU A 189 26.95 18.41 -27.46
N VAL A 190 27.38 18.14 -26.24
CA VAL A 190 28.44 17.19 -25.95
C VAL A 190 27.86 15.78 -25.83
N MET A 191 26.89 15.63 -24.93
CA MET A 191 26.19 14.38 -24.67
C MET A 191 24.91 14.64 -23.89
N GLU A 192 24.08 13.62 -23.72
CA GLU A 192 22.90 13.62 -22.86
C GLU A 192 23.09 12.52 -21.80
N VAL A 193 22.84 12.85 -20.54
CA VAL A 193 22.79 11.85 -19.46
C VAL A 193 21.35 11.56 -19.09
N SER A 194 21.09 10.33 -18.64
CA SER A 194 19.77 9.91 -18.20
C SER A 194 19.86 9.21 -16.85
N ALA A 195 19.05 9.66 -15.90
CA ALA A 195 18.74 8.98 -14.66
C ALA A 195 17.24 8.67 -14.56
N SER A 196 16.90 7.66 -13.76
CA SER A 196 15.54 7.28 -13.43
C SER A 196 15.40 7.11 -11.93
N ASP A 197 14.24 7.47 -11.41
CA ASP A 197 13.86 7.25 -10.02
C ASP A 197 12.64 6.31 -10.00
N ALA A 198 12.60 5.40 -9.04
CA ALA A 198 11.56 4.36 -8.97
C ALA A 198 10.27 4.86 -8.32
N ASP A 199 10.37 5.94 -7.53
CA ASP A 199 9.23 6.56 -6.83
C ASP A 199 8.21 7.17 -7.83
N SER A 200 7.21 7.90 -7.33
CA SER A 200 6.19 8.54 -8.16
C SER A 200 5.94 10.01 -7.85
N GLY A 201 5.32 10.70 -8.81
CA GLY A 201 4.97 12.12 -8.65
C GLY A 201 6.21 13.01 -8.48
N SER A 202 6.24 13.78 -7.39
CA SER A 202 7.39 14.64 -7.06
C SER A 202 8.63 13.85 -6.65
N ASN A 203 8.43 12.66 -6.08
CA ASN A 203 9.51 11.82 -5.57
C ASN A 203 10.39 11.27 -6.70
N ALA A 204 9.82 11.10 -7.90
CA ALA A 204 10.60 10.74 -9.09
C ALA A 204 10.91 11.90 -10.06
N LYS A 205 10.56 13.14 -9.71
CA LYS A 205 10.79 14.28 -10.62
C LYS A 205 12.21 14.81 -10.49
N LEU A 206 13.03 14.55 -11.50
CA LEU A 206 14.47 14.85 -11.46
C LEU A 206 14.82 16.30 -11.83
N VAL A 207 15.94 16.76 -11.27
CA VAL A 207 16.67 17.97 -11.65
C VAL A 207 18.15 17.64 -11.76
N TYR A 208 18.73 17.92 -12.93
CA TYR A 208 20.15 17.67 -13.20
C TYR A 208 21.03 18.88 -12.87
N SER A 209 22.25 18.61 -12.40
CA SER A 209 23.26 19.63 -12.14
C SER A 209 24.69 19.08 -12.29
N LEU A 210 25.64 19.97 -12.58
CA LEU A 210 27.07 19.61 -12.63
C LEU A 210 27.76 20.01 -11.34
N VAL A 211 28.62 19.13 -10.84
CA VAL A 211 29.62 19.41 -9.80
C VAL A 211 30.98 19.37 -10.47
N THR A 212 31.45 20.56 -10.85
CA THR A 212 32.74 20.76 -11.52
C THR A 212 33.77 21.33 -10.54
N ASP A 213 35.05 21.15 -10.87
CA ASP A 213 36.12 21.97 -10.30
C ASP A 213 35.94 23.45 -10.71
N PRO A 214 36.53 24.41 -9.97
CA PRO A 214 36.44 25.83 -10.31
C PRO A 214 36.96 26.16 -11.71
N SER A 215 37.93 25.39 -12.23
CA SER A 215 38.52 25.58 -13.54
C SER A 215 37.68 25.07 -14.71
N SER A 216 36.69 24.18 -14.49
CA SER A 216 35.78 23.70 -15.56
C SER A 216 34.37 24.28 -15.46
N LYS A 217 34.07 25.08 -14.43
CA LYS A 217 32.74 25.67 -14.19
C LYS A 217 32.20 26.47 -15.37
N ASP A 218 33.10 27.13 -16.09
CA ASP A 218 32.78 27.96 -17.25
C ASP A 218 32.95 27.21 -18.59
N SER A 219 33.32 25.93 -18.57
CA SER A 219 33.49 25.11 -19.77
C SER A 219 32.23 24.37 -20.18
N PHE A 220 31.39 23.95 -19.22
CA PHE A 220 30.18 23.15 -19.50
C PHE A 220 28.95 23.65 -18.75
N THR A 221 27.79 23.37 -19.32
CA THR A 221 26.46 23.52 -18.71
C THR A 221 25.70 22.21 -18.83
N ILE A 222 24.74 21.99 -17.94
CA ILE A 222 23.74 20.94 -18.09
C ILE A 222 22.35 21.58 -18.09
N ASP A 223 21.47 21.12 -18.95
CA ASP A 223 20.06 21.45 -18.86
C ASP A 223 19.43 20.69 -17.68
N PRO A 224 18.77 21.39 -16.73
CA PRO A 224 18.26 20.78 -15.51
C PRO A 224 17.09 19.82 -15.74
N ASP A 225 16.39 19.91 -16.87
CA ASP A 225 15.21 19.10 -17.16
C ASP A 225 15.54 17.94 -18.11
N SER A 226 16.37 18.16 -19.14
CA SER A 226 16.72 17.12 -20.13
C SER A 226 18.00 16.35 -19.81
N GLY A 227 18.91 16.88 -18.99
CA GLY A 227 20.22 16.25 -18.77
C GLY A 227 21.20 16.43 -19.93
N GLU A 228 20.88 17.28 -20.91
CA GLU A 228 21.80 17.63 -21.99
C GLU A 228 23.01 18.42 -21.47
N ILE A 229 24.21 17.89 -21.69
CA ILE A 229 25.47 18.59 -21.39
C ILE A 229 25.93 19.32 -22.64
N ARG A 230 26.09 20.64 -22.51
CA ARG A 230 26.51 21.54 -23.59
C ARG A 230 27.78 22.28 -23.21
N VAL A 231 28.59 22.56 -24.20
CA VAL A 231 29.83 23.32 -24.01
C VAL A 231 29.52 24.82 -23.93
N LYS A 232 30.12 25.55 -22.99
CA LYS A 232 29.93 27.00 -22.81
C LYS A 232 30.97 27.84 -23.55
N ALA A 233 32.15 27.28 -23.81
CA ALA A 233 33.29 27.96 -24.39
C ALA A 233 33.90 27.12 -25.52
N VAL A 234 34.76 27.73 -26.33
CA VAL A 234 35.59 26.97 -27.28
C VAL A 234 36.65 26.23 -26.47
N LEU A 235 36.74 24.92 -26.65
CA LEU A 235 37.77 24.09 -26.03
C LEU A 235 39.06 24.16 -26.86
N ASP A 236 40.18 24.15 -26.16
CA ASP A 236 41.54 24.13 -26.67
C ASP A 236 42.26 22.96 -26.00
N ARG A 237 42.67 21.97 -26.79
CA ARG A 237 43.30 20.75 -26.27
C ARG A 237 44.68 21.05 -25.69
N GLU A 238 45.45 21.96 -26.27
CA GLU A 238 46.77 22.36 -25.75
C GLU A 238 46.66 23.04 -24.40
N GLN A 239 45.52 23.67 -24.10
CA GLN A 239 45.23 24.18 -22.77
C GLN A 239 44.77 23.08 -21.80
N ARG A 240 43.85 22.21 -22.23
CA ARG A 240 43.35 21.10 -21.41
C ARG A 240 42.79 19.96 -22.27
N GLU A 241 43.48 18.82 -22.22
CA GLU A 241 43.10 17.63 -22.98
C GLU A 241 41.92 16.84 -22.39
N ARG A 242 41.62 17.02 -21.10
CA ARG A 242 40.63 16.21 -20.39
C ARG A 242 39.87 16.97 -19.30
N TYR A 243 38.56 16.77 -19.29
CA TYR A 243 37.66 17.26 -18.26
C TYR A 243 36.98 16.10 -17.56
N GLU A 244 36.95 16.12 -16.24
CA GLU A 244 36.23 15.15 -15.43
C GLU A 244 35.37 15.92 -14.41
N PHE A 245 34.10 15.56 -14.32
CA PHE A 245 33.19 16.14 -13.33
C PHE A 245 32.08 15.14 -12.98
N LEU A 246 31.42 15.43 -11.86
CA LEU A 246 30.25 14.65 -11.45
C LEU A 246 28.99 15.31 -11.99
N VAL A 247 28.07 14.49 -12.48
CA VAL A 247 26.70 14.88 -12.75
C VAL A 247 25.85 14.38 -11.59
N VAL A 248 24.94 15.24 -11.11
CA VAL A 248 24.03 14.95 -10.01
C VAL A 248 22.61 15.02 -10.53
N ALA A 249 21.82 13.97 -10.31
CA ALA A 249 20.37 14.00 -10.44
C ALA A 249 19.79 14.05 -9.02
N ALA A 250 18.94 15.03 -8.75
CA ALA A 250 18.21 15.16 -7.49
C ALA A 250 16.71 15.07 -7.77
N ASP A 251 15.98 14.30 -6.97
CA ASP A 251 14.53 14.30 -7.02
C ASP A 251 13.92 15.61 -6.47
N LYS A 252 12.59 15.68 -6.41
CA LYS A 252 11.85 16.74 -5.71
C LYS A 252 11.14 16.21 -4.46
N GLY A 253 11.63 15.11 -3.91
CA GLY A 253 11.18 14.52 -2.67
C GLY A 253 11.45 15.40 -1.45
N SER A 254 10.92 14.99 -0.30
CA SER A 254 11.17 15.63 1.00
C SER A 254 11.37 14.58 2.09
N PRO A 255 12.62 14.27 2.48
CA PRO A 255 13.87 14.88 2.01
C PRO A 255 14.18 14.54 0.55
N SER A 256 14.97 15.37 -0.12
CA SER A 256 15.40 15.08 -1.49
C SER A 256 16.58 14.13 -1.51
N LEU A 257 16.48 13.06 -2.32
CA LEU A 257 17.53 12.09 -2.57
C LEU A 257 18.27 12.40 -3.88
N LYS A 258 19.50 11.87 -3.99
CA LYS A 258 20.42 12.22 -5.07
C LYS A 258 21.19 11.00 -5.57
N GLY A 259 21.28 10.90 -6.90
CA GLY A 259 22.21 10.04 -7.62
C GLY A 259 23.37 10.83 -8.20
N THR A 260 24.50 10.15 -8.42
CA THR A 260 25.65 10.73 -9.11
C THR A 260 26.22 9.81 -10.17
N ALA A 261 26.79 10.40 -11.21
CA ALA A 261 27.57 9.71 -12.24
C ALA A 261 28.80 10.54 -12.60
N SER A 262 29.88 9.86 -13.00
CA SER A 262 31.12 10.51 -13.45
C SER A 262 31.11 10.67 -14.96
N VAL A 263 31.43 11.88 -15.45
CA VAL A 263 31.58 12.15 -16.88
C VAL A 263 33.01 12.58 -17.17
N ALA A 264 33.61 11.95 -18.18
CA ALA A 264 34.91 12.33 -18.73
C ALA A 264 34.76 12.79 -20.17
N ILE A 265 35.32 13.96 -20.49
CA ILE A 265 35.37 14.51 -21.84
C ILE A 265 36.83 14.59 -22.27
N ASN A 266 37.18 13.83 -23.30
CA ASN A 266 38.49 13.87 -23.93
C ASN A 266 38.43 14.82 -25.13
N VAL A 267 39.22 15.88 -25.09
CA VAL A 267 39.30 16.87 -26.17
C VAL A 267 40.15 16.30 -27.30
N MET A 268 39.55 16.16 -28.49
CA MET A 268 40.24 15.61 -29.65
C MET A 268 41.05 16.69 -30.37
N ASP A 269 42.28 16.32 -30.73
CA ASP A 269 43.20 17.13 -31.54
C ASP A 269 42.63 17.36 -32.95
N ARG A 270 42.54 18.62 -33.33
CA ARG A 270 42.53 19.08 -34.72
C ARG A 270 43.87 19.76 -34.94
N ASN A 271 44.64 19.29 -35.92
CA ASN A 271 45.92 19.89 -36.30
C ASN A 271 45.76 21.35 -36.78
N ASP A 272 45.73 22.28 -35.82
CA ASP A 272 45.45 23.70 -35.94
C ASP A 272 46.62 24.58 -35.44
N ASN A 273 47.64 23.95 -34.86
CA ASN A 273 48.88 24.58 -34.48
C ASN A 273 49.86 24.60 -35.64
N ASP A 274 50.11 25.79 -36.19
CA ASP A 274 51.17 26.00 -37.17
C ASP A 274 52.55 25.66 -36.56
N PRO A 275 53.45 24.98 -37.30
CA PRO A 275 54.78 24.69 -36.80
C PRO A 275 55.56 25.98 -36.50
N LYS A 276 56.04 26.11 -35.26
CA LYS A 276 56.92 27.22 -34.85
C LYS A 276 58.38 26.87 -35.08
N PHE A 277 59.08 27.65 -35.89
CA PHE A 277 60.53 27.56 -36.00
C PHE A 277 61.17 28.01 -34.69
N MET A 278 61.97 27.14 -34.06
CA MET A 278 62.89 27.57 -33.01
C MET A 278 64.09 28.25 -33.66
N LEU A 279 64.32 29.51 -33.33
CA LEU A 279 65.58 30.18 -33.64
C LEU A 279 66.67 29.56 -32.76
N SER A 280 67.55 28.76 -33.35
CA SER A 280 68.79 28.33 -32.70
C SER A 280 69.72 29.54 -32.58
N GLY A 281 69.88 30.04 -31.37
CA GLY A 281 70.94 30.99 -30.98
C GLY A 281 72.22 30.28 -30.58
#